data_AF-A0A850GE17-F1
#
_entry.id   AF-A0A850GE17-F1
#
_cell.length_a   1.000
_cell.length_b   1.000
_cell.length_c   1.000
_cell.angle_alpha   90.00
_cell.angle_beta   90.00
_cell.angle_gamma   90.00
#
_symmetry.space_group_name_H-M   'P 1'
#
loop_
_entity.id
_entity.type
_entity.pdbx_description
1 polymer ?
#
loop_
_entity_poly.entity_id
_entity_poly.type
_entity_poly.pdbx_seq_one_letter_code
_entity_poly.pdbx_strand_id
1 'polypeptide(L)'
;MSNAYRILPALLFPLALACSGGEETDDTGPQFTSNGTDEDGTGTADEIGDESGDADQGTDSTGTGEESSSDGVDTDDDTTTTAGTDTTGADSGETEGECATSSDAVGSSCGQDNANYGSIAIGETLSDLPLGTIYMVDNGLGNGYEDWYRFDFPIDDANPRPSAGTASISFTTNDNEDYRFELFRDCGAQVYGQGLAAEFGSNAPPLLEWSFNDLDPGAEEQLDYLEMVLWPSTVWVRVFRTTNDQTCSQYQLEVTRSL
;
A
#
# COMPACT_ATOMS: atom_id res chain seq x y z
N MET A 1 7.51 18.87 -65.12
CA MET A 1 7.16 19.06 -63.70
C MET A 1 7.89 17.96 -62.93
N SER A 2 9.20 18.15 -62.74
CA SER A 2 9.87 18.53 -61.48
C SER A 2 9.83 17.43 -60.42
N ASN A 3 10.86 16.57 -60.44
CA ASN A 3 11.18 15.60 -59.40
C ASN A 3 11.90 16.33 -58.26
N ALA A 4 11.30 16.38 -57.08
CA ALA A 4 11.90 16.92 -55.87
C ALA A 4 12.39 15.78 -54.97
N TYR A 5 13.69 15.47 -55.06
CA TYR A 5 14.41 14.69 -54.06
C TYR A 5 14.62 15.58 -52.83
N ARG A 6 14.03 15.22 -51.68
CA ARG A 6 14.36 15.82 -50.37
C ARG A 6 15.35 14.91 -49.65
N ILE A 7 16.56 15.43 -49.51
CA ILE A 7 17.65 14.90 -48.68
C ILE A 7 17.34 15.29 -47.23
N LEU A 8 17.24 14.30 -46.33
CA LEU A 8 17.22 14.52 -44.88
C LEU A 8 18.65 14.40 -44.34
N PRO A 9 19.12 15.34 -43.50
CA PRO A 9 20.46 15.32 -42.94
C PRO A 9 20.57 14.31 -41.79
N ALA A 10 21.64 13.51 -41.84
CA ALA A 10 22.08 12.63 -40.77
C ALA A 10 22.48 13.44 -39.53
N LEU A 11 21.83 13.17 -38.40
CA LEU A 11 22.25 13.65 -37.08
C LEU A 11 23.43 12.80 -36.60
N LEU A 12 24.60 13.43 -36.54
CA LEU A 12 25.81 12.90 -35.90
C LEU A 12 25.64 12.91 -34.38
N PHE A 13 25.78 11.73 -33.77
CA PHE A 13 26.06 11.56 -32.34
C PHE A 13 27.53 11.89 -32.05
N PRO A 14 27.85 12.72 -31.04
CA PRO A 14 29.17 12.70 -30.44
C PRO A 14 29.27 11.54 -29.44
N LEU A 15 30.04 10.51 -29.82
CA LEU A 15 30.64 9.55 -28.89
C LEU A 15 31.64 10.33 -28.01
N ALA A 16 31.33 10.51 -26.73
CA ALA A 16 32.30 10.89 -25.71
C ALA A 16 32.68 9.64 -24.92
N LEU A 17 33.78 9.01 -25.35
CA LEU A 17 34.48 7.97 -24.63
C LEU A 17 35.47 8.68 -23.69
N ALA A 18 35.24 8.62 -22.38
CA ALA A 18 36.21 9.05 -21.37
C ALA A 18 36.33 7.95 -20.30
N CYS A 19 37.38 7.14 -20.44
CA CYS A 19 37.94 6.34 -19.36
C CYS A 19 38.87 7.21 -18.50
N SER A 20 38.64 7.19 -17.19
CA SER A 20 39.57 7.52 -16.10
C SER A 20 38.82 7.12 -14.82
N GLY A 21 39.22 6.20 -13.94
CA GLY A 21 40.55 5.72 -13.56
C GLY A 21 40.87 6.22 -12.15
N GLY A 22 40.74 5.35 -11.13
CA GLY A 22 41.09 5.57 -9.71
C GLY A 22 39.96 6.21 -8.89
N GLU A 23 39.68 5.86 -7.62
CA GLU A 23 40.43 5.16 -6.59
C GLU A 23 39.47 4.39 -5.67
N GLU A 24 39.96 3.31 -5.08
CA GLU A 24 39.28 2.48 -4.08
C GLU A 24 39.08 3.29 -2.78
N THR A 25 37.84 3.40 -2.34
CA THR A 25 37.54 3.59 -0.91
C THR A 25 36.62 2.45 -0.50
N ASP A 26 37.23 1.46 0.16
CA ASP A 26 36.54 0.54 1.06
C ASP A 26 35.80 1.38 2.11
N ASP A 27 34.54 1.70 1.84
CA ASP A 27 33.62 2.14 2.89
C ASP A 27 32.82 0.92 3.33
N THR A 28 33.40 0.25 4.32
CA THR A 28 32.77 -0.76 5.14
C THR A 28 31.44 -0.24 5.64
N GLY A 29 30.35 -0.70 5.02
CA GLY A 29 29.02 -0.60 5.59
C GLY A 29 29.01 -1.13 7.04
N PRO A 30 28.08 -0.66 7.89
CA PRO A 30 28.10 -0.94 9.32
C PRO A 30 28.02 -2.45 9.56
N GLN A 31 29.13 -3.03 10.01
CA GLN A 31 29.19 -4.37 10.54
C GLN A 31 28.48 -4.37 11.91
N PHE A 32 27.45 -5.20 12.04
CA PHE A 32 26.88 -5.53 13.33
C PHE A 32 27.92 -6.31 14.15
N THR A 33 28.61 -5.63 15.06
CA THR A 33 29.32 -6.26 16.16
C THR A 33 28.50 -6.11 17.43
N SER A 34 27.72 -7.13 17.79
CA SER A 34 27.29 -7.36 19.16
C SER A 34 27.98 -8.62 19.68
N ASN A 35 29.29 -8.53 19.90
CA ASN A 35 30.02 -9.46 20.75
C ASN A 35 29.60 -9.20 22.20
N GLY A 36 28.62 -9.96 22.69
CA GLY A 36 28.45 -10.20 24.11
C GLY A 36 29.65 -11.00 24.58
N THR A 37 30.52 -10.37 25.36
CA THR A 37 31.59 -11.05 26.08
C THR A 37 31.27 -10.92 27.56
N ASP A 38 30.97 -12.07 28.16
CA ASP A 38 30.98 -12.28 29.60
C ASP A 38 32.32 -11.83 30.16
N GLU A 39 32.32 -11.04 31.23
CA GLU A 39 33.44 -11.03 32.16
C GLU A 39 33.02 -10.63 33.57
N ASP A 40 33.47 -11.48 34.49
CA ASP A 40 33.28 -11.52 35.93
C ASP A 40 33.50 -10.19 36.65
N GLY A 41 32.58 -9.87 37.56
CA GLY A 41 32.71 -8.79 38.54
C GLY A 41 32.26 -9.25 39.92
N THR A 42 33.15 -9.97 40.61
CA THR A 42 33.02 -10.37 42.02
C THR A 42 32.88 -9.15 42.95
N GLY A 43 31.79 -9.08 43.72
CA GLY A 43 31.60 -8.10 44.79
C GLY A 43 30.74 -8.70 45.91
N THR A 44 31.34 -8.81 47.09
CA THR A 44 30.84 -9.49 48.29
C THR A 44 29.93 -8.63 49.17
N ALA A 45 28.96 -9.33 49.79
CA ALA A 45 28.43 -9.15 51.15
C ALA A 45 27.49 -7.97 51.50
N ASP A 46 26.37 -8.37 52.10
CA ASP A 46 25.60 -7.77 53.21
C ASP A 46 25.26 -6.28 53.18
N GLU A 47 23.96 -5.96 53.24
CA GLU A 47 23.32 -5.45 54.47
C GLU A 47 21.79 -5.23 54.26
N ILE A 48 21.01 -5.78 55.20
CA ILE A 48 19.92 -5.10 55.94
C ILE A 48 18.92 -4.29 55.07
N GLY A 49 17.71 -4.77 54.76
CA GLY A 49 16.61 -4.91 55.73
C GLY A 49 16.09 -3.53 56.16
N ASP A 50 15.14 -2.93 55.44
CA ASP A 50 14.17 -2.06 56.12
C ASP A 50 12.85 -1.83 55.36
N GLU A 51 11.88 -1.51 56.20
CA GLU A 51 10.44 -1.63 56.16
C GLU A 51 9.66 -0.46 55.52
N SER A 52 8.37 -0.73 55.32
CA SER A 52 7.24 0.23 55.37
C SER A 52 6.92 1.09 54.13
N GLY A 53 5.68 0.94 53.66
CA GLY A 53 5.09 1.80 52.63
C GLY A 53 3.65 1.44 52.27
N ASP A 54 2.81 1.30 53.30
CA ASP A 54 1.35 1.16 53.23
C ASP A 54 0.72 2.49 52.75
N ALA A 55 -0.15 2.45 51.74
CA ALA A 55 -1.06 3.55 51.39
C ALA A 55 -2.23 3.04 50.53
N ASP A 56 -3.13 2.36 51.23
CA ASP A 56 -4.57 2.29 51.03
C ASP A 56 -5.22 3.64 50.66
N GLN A 57 -6.07 3.69 49.61
CA GLN A 57 -7.33 4.46 49.44
C GLN A 57 -7.96 4.01 48.10
N GLY A 58 -9.08 3.28 48.05
CA GLY A 58 -10.43 3.71 48.46
C GLY A 58 -10.98 4.70 47.41
N THR A 59 -11.98 4.38 46.58
CA THR A 59 -13.37 4.22 47.02
C THR A 59 -14.27 3.78 45.86
N ASP A 60 -15.27 2.98 46.23
CA ASP A 60 -16.45 2.60 45.47
C ASP A 60 -17.23 3.79 44.87
N SER A 61 -17.82 3.58 43.69
CA SER A 61 -19.05 4.26 43.34
C SER A 61 -20.04 3.29 42.69
N THR A 62 -20.96 2.82 43.52
CA THR A 62 -22.21 2.16 43.12
C THR A 62 -23.20 3.23 42.69
N GLY A 63 -23.56 3.22 41.41
CA GLY A 63 -24.64 4.04 40.84
C GLY A 63 -25.76 3.16 40.31
N THR A 64 -26.72 2.85 41.17
CA THR A 64 -28.03 2.28 40.83
C THR A 64 -29.00 3.39 40.43
N GLY A 65 -29.80 3.15 39.38
CA GLY A 65 -31.05 3.87 39.11
C GLY A 65 -31.11 4.46 37.70
N GLU A 66 -32.22 4.47 36.97
CA GLU A 66 -33.59 4.03 37.20
C GLU A 66 -34.22 3.87 35.80
N GLU A 67 -35.25 3.04 35.74
CA GLU A 67 -36.08 2.82 34.56
C GLU A 67 -36.94 4.06 34.26
N SER A 68 -37.23 4.30 32.99
CA SER A 68 -38.32 5.17 32.57
C SER A 68 -38.87 4.71 31.23
N SER A 69 -39.99 4.01 31.32
CA SER A 69 -40.96 3.83 30.25
C SER A 69 -41.52 5.20 29.82
N SER A 70 -41.71 5.42 28.52
CA SER A 70 -42.76 6.33 28.06
C SER A 70 -43.43 5.80 26.80
N ASP A 71 -44.74 5.63 26.93
CA ASP A 71 -45.71 5.20 25.95
C ASP A 71 -45.84 6.14 24.74
N GLY A 72 -46.10 5.51 23.59
CA GLY A 72 -47.08 5.85 22.55
C GLY A 72 -47.36 7.31 22.17
N VAL A 73 -47.13 7.61 20.89
CA VAL A 73 -48.06 8.41 20.07
C VAL A 73 -48.13 7.81 18.66
N ASP A 74 -49.24 7.14 18.37
CA ASP A 74 -49.77 6.95 17.02
C ASP A 74 -50.07 8.34 16.43
N THR A 75 -49.53 8.62 15.25
CA THR A 75 -50.05 9.71 14.40
C THR A 75 -50.39 9.12 13.05
N ASP A 76 -51.63 8.64 12.95
CA ASP A 76 -52.34 8.55 11.67
C ASP A 76 -52.53 9.98 11.15
N ASP A 77 -51.85 10.35 10.08
CA ASP A 77 -52.31 11.44 9.21
C ASP A 77 -52.35 10.95 7.76
N ASP A 78 -53.58 10.60 7.37
CA ASP A 78 -54.04 10.38 6.01
C ASP A 78 -54.18 11.74 5.31
N THR A 79 -53.26 12.04 4.39
CA THR A 79 -53.57 12.96 3.30
C THR A 79 -53.13 12.38 1.96
N THR A 80 -54.12 11.74 1.33
CA THR A 80 -54.20 11.49 -0.10
C THR A 80 -53.96 12.77 -0.90
N THR A 81 -52.88 12.85 -1.68
CA THR A 81 -52.87 13.63 -2.93
C THR A 81 -52.12 12.89 -4.02
N THR A 82 -52.90 12.44 -5.00
CA THR A 82 -52.50 11.72 -6.21
C THR A 82 -51.74 12.61 -7.20
N ALA A 83 -50.81 11.99 -7.92
CA ALA A 83 -50.11 12.42 -9.14
C ALA A 83 -48.88 13.33 -8.96
N GLY A 84 -47.82 12.75 -8.38
CA GLY A 84 -46.44 13.15 -8.64
C GLY A 84 -45.73 12.02 -9.37
N THR A 85 -45.17 12.33 -10.53
CA THR A 85 -44.38 11.45 -11.40
C THR A 85 -43.39 10.60 -10.62
N ASP A 86 -43.50 9.30 -10.81
CA ASP A 86 -42.57 8.26 -10.35
C ASP A 86 -41.22 8.44 -11.06
N THR A 87 -40.37 9.32 -10.52
CA THR A 87 -38.93 9.27 -10.78
C THR A 87 -38.36 8.27 -9.81
N THR A 88 -38.11 7.08 -10.34
CA THR A 88 -37.16 6.06 -9.90
C THR A 88 -36.17 6.57 -8.87
N GLY A 89 -36.08 5.82 -7.76
CA GLY A 89 -35.22 6.08 -6.61
C GLY A 89 -33.91 6.73 -6.98
N ALA A 90 -33.69 7.91 -6.40
CA ALA A 90 -32.39 8.51 -6.29
C ALA A 90 -31.53 7.54 -5.47
N ASP A 91 -30.81 6.72 -6.22
CA ASP A 91 -29.52 6.16 -5.86
C ASP A 91 -28.76 7.17 -5.02
N SER A 92 -28.18 6.72 -3.92
CA SER A 92 -27.30 7.50 -3.04
C SER A 92 -25.99 7.78 -3.76
N GLY A 93 -26.07 8.50 -4.88
CA GLY A 93 -24.96 9.01 -5.66
C GLY A 93 -24.24 10.05 -4.85
N GLU A 94 -23.41 9.57 -3.93
CA GLU A 94 -22.30 10.34 -3.41
C GLU A 94 -21.55 10.90 -4.60
N THR A 95 -21.37 12.21 -4.60
CA THR A 95 -20.66 12.98 -5.62
C THR A 95 -19.21 12.53 -5.73
N GLU A 96 -19.00 11.37 -6.34
CA GLU A 96 -17.80 11.08 -7.11
C GLU A 96 -17.57 12.30 -7.99
N GLY A 97 -16.44 13.01 -7.80
CA GLY A 97 -16.14 14.25 -8.53
C GLY A 97 -16.24 14.04 -10.04
N GLU A 98 -16.23 15.12 -10.83
CA GLU A 98 -16.60 15.15 -12.27
C GLU A 98 -15.80 14.21 -13.22
N CYS A 99 -14.96 13.33 -12.69
CA CYS A 99 -14.21 12.31 -13.40
C CYS A 99 -13.78 11.12 -12.53
N ALA A 100 -14.39 10.88 -11.35
CA ALA A 100 -13.96 9.76 -10.53
C ALA A 100 -14.17 8.44 -11.27
N THR A 101 -13.26 7.50 -11.04
CA THR A 101 -13.39 6.17 -11.63
C THR A 101 -14.46 5.41 -10.89
N SER A 102 -15.30 4.70 -11.66
CA SER A 102 -16.34 3.88 -11.06
C SER A 102 -15.71 2.84 -10.11
N SER A 103 -16.23 2.79 -8.89
CA SER A 103 -15.85 1.76 -7.90
C SER A 103 -16.07 0.32 -8.40
N ASP A 104 -16.93 0.11 -9.42
CA ASP A 104 -17.07 -1.18 -10.09
C ASP A 104 -15.84 -1.59 -10.92
N ALA A 105 -14.89 -0.70 -11.19
CA ALA A 105 -13.65 -1.02 -11.90
C ALA A 105 -12.44 -1.10 -10.95
N VAL A 106 -12.45 -0.28 -9.91
CA VAL A 106 -11.27 -0.03 -9.08
C VAL A 106 -11.51 -0.16 -7.58
N GLY A 107 -12.69 -0.55 -7.12
CA GLY A 107 -12.99 -0.87 -5.72
C GLY A 107 -13.04 0.35 -4.81
N SER A 108 -14.10 0.47 -4.00
CA SER A 108 -14.26 1.57 -3.04
C SER A 108 -13.49 1.35 -1.73
N SER A 109 -13.15 0.11 -1.40
CA SER A 109 -12.36 -0.26 -0.23
C SER A 109 -11.72 -1.62 -0.43
N CYS A 110 -10.41 -1.73 -0.15
CA CYS A 110 -9.68 -3.00 -0.10
C CYS A 110 -9.86 -3.95 -1.30
N GLY A 111 -10.07 -3.42 -2.50
CA GLY A 111 -10.20 -4.22 -3.71
C GLY A 111 -11.40 -5.17 -3.65
N GLN A 112 -12.47 -4.75 -2.98
CA GLN A 112 -13.75 -5.46 -3.00
C GLN A 112 -14.31 -5.52 -4.43
N ASP A 113 -15.18 -6.51 -4.64
CA ASP A 113 -15.89 -6.74 -5.89
C ASP A 113 -14.96 -6.95 -7.11
N ASN A 114 -15.13 -6.15 -8.14
CA ASN A 114 -14.46 -6.30 -9.44
C ASN A 114 -13.00 -5.87 -9.45
N ALA A 115 -12.50 -5.25 -8.37
CA ALA A 115 -11.11 -4.80 -8.29
C ALA A 115 -10.15 -5.87 -7.72
N ASN A 116 -10.66 -7.10 -7.57
CA ASN A 116 -9.86 -8.28 -7.33
C ASN A 116 -9.46 -8.94 -8.65
N TYR A 117 -8.18 -8.80 -9.01
CA TYR A 117 -7.61 -9.34 -10.24
C TYR A 117 -7.06 -10.76 -10.09
N GLY A 118 -7.12 -11.33 -8.89
CA GLY A 118 -6.73 -12.70 -8.61
C GLY A 118 -5.24 -12.96 -8.77
N SER A 119 -4.88 -14.19 -9.14
CA SER A 119 -3.50 -14.67 -9.14
C SER A 119 -2.72 -14.27 -10.39
N ILE A 120 -1.53 -13.67 -10.18
CA ILE A 120 -0.56 -13.36 -11.22
C ILE A 120 0.46 -14.50 -11.32
N ALA A 121 0.48 -15.17 -12.47
CA ALA A 121 1.37 -16.27 -12.76
C ALA A 121 2.81 -15.79 -13.02
N ILE A 122 3.78 -16.68 -12.84
CA ILE A 122 5.18 -16.39 -13.18
C ILE A 122 5.29 -16.16 -14.70
N GLY A 123 5.95 -15.06 -15.08
CA GLY A 123 6.06 -14.57 -16.46
C GLY A 123 4.86 -13.76 -16.95
N GLU A 124 3.86 -13.52 -16.09
CA GLU A 124 2.66 -12.75 -16.45
C GLU A 124 2.87 -11.23 -16.23
N THR A 125 2.26 -10.47 -17.13
CA THR A 125 2.14 -9.01 -17.04
C THR A 125 0.68 -8.64 -17.26
N LEU A 126 0.12 -7.94 -16.30
CA LEU A 126 -1.21 -7.35 -16.34
C LEU A 126 -1.06 -5.84 -16.59
N SER A 127 -1.14 -5.45 -17.86
CA SER A 127 -0.97 -4.06 -18.33
C SER A 127 -2.28 -3.39 -18.76
N ASP A 128 -3.39 -4.13 -18.78
CA ASP A 128 -4.72 -3.65 -19.22
C ASP A 128 -5.65 -3.43 -18.02
N LEU A 129 -5.11 -2.91 -16.92
CA LEU A 129 -5.90 -2.47 -15.78
C LEU A 129 -6.73 -1.24 -16.16
N PRO A 130 -7.88 -0.98 -15.50
CA PRO A 130 -8.69 0.19 -15.79
C PRO A 130 -7.88 1.49 -15.72
N LEU A 131 -8.21 2.42 -16.62
CA LEU A 131 -7.75 3.80 -16.49
C LEU A 131 -8.44 4.41 -15.28
N GLY A 132 -7.65 4.78 -14.30
CA GLY A 132 -8.10 5.40 -13.06
C GLY A 132 -8.01 6.92 -13.11
N THR A 133 -8.80 7.57 -12.28
CA THR A 133 -8.91 9.02 -12.11
C THR A 133 -9.55 9.28 -10.76
N ILE A 134 -8.84 10.01 -9.90
CA ILE A 134 -9.32 10.42 -8.58
C ILE A 134 -9.37 11.94 -8.56
N TYR A 135 -10.54 12.51 -8.26
CA TYR A 135 -10.77 13.96 -8.42
C TYR A 135 -10.09 14.81 -7.34
N MET A 136 -10.13 14.39 -6.08
CA MET A 136 -9.55 15.13 -4.96
C MET A 136 -8.20 14.54 -4.56
N VAL A 137 -7.34 15.39 -3.99
CA VAL A 137 -6.13 14.91 -3.29
C VAL A 137 -6.52 14.07 -2.08
N ASP A 138 -5.60 13.17 -1.70
CA ASP A 138 -5.76 12.26 -0.58
C ASP A 138 -6.19 12.98 0.70
N ASN A 139 -7.26 12.49 1.29
CA ASN A 139 -7.80 12.93 2.56
C ASN A 139 -7.69 11.84 3.65
N GLY A 140 -6.87 10.81 3.40
CA GLY A 140 -6.62 9.69 4.31
C GLY A 140 -7.43 8.45 3.96
N LEU A 141 -7.00 7.33 4.55
CA LEU A 141 -7.52 6.00 4.31
C LEU A 141 -9.03 5.90 4.56
N GLY A 142 -9.77 5.33 3.61
CA GLY A 142 -11.20 5.04 3.75
C GLY A 142 -12.12 6.25 3.59
N ASN A 143 -11.60 7.40 3.12
CA ASN A 143 -12.38 8.63 2.99
C ASN A 143 -12.86 8.92 1.56
N GLY A 144 -12.89 7.90 0.70
CA GLY A 144 -13.60 7.91 -0.60
C GLY A 144 -12.86 8.54 -1.79
N TYR A 145 -11.65 9.07 -1.60
CA TYR A 145 -10.81 9.58 -2.71
C TYR A 145 -9.59 8.70 -2.93
N GLU A 146 -9.87 7.43 -3.17
CA GLU A 146 -8.87 6.38 -3.35
C GLU A 146 -9.47 5.26 -4.20
N ASP A 147 -8.60 4.64 -4.97
CA ASP A 147 -8.91 3.48 -5.78
C ASP A 147 -8.15 2.28 -5.20
N TRP A 148 -8.79 1.12 -5.14
CA TRP A 148 -8.26 -0.06 -4.48
C TRP A 148 -8.18 -1.30 -5.37
N TYR A 149 -6.98 -1.86 -5.52
CA TYR A 149 -6.75 -3.08 -6.28
C TYR A 149 -6.34 -4.22 -5.36
N ARG A 150 -6.68 -5.46 -5.72
CA ARG A 150 -6.18 -6.66 -5.06
C ARG A 150 -5.54 -7.61 -6.07
N PHE A 151 -4.34 -8.07 -5.75
CA PHE A 151 -3.58 -9.05 -6.53
C PHE A 151 -3.10 -10.18 -5.62
N ASP A 152 -3.06 -11.39 -6.14
CA ASP A 152 -2.50 -12.56 -5.48
C ASP A 152 -1.22 -13.00 -6.20
N PHE A 153 -0.16 -13.27 -5.45
CA PHE A 153 1.08 -13.86 -5.95
C PHE A 153 1.30 -15.20 -5.25
N PRO A 154 0.59 -16.28 -5.60
CA PRO A 154 0.77 -17.55 -4.91
C PRO A 154 2.17 -18.12 -5.18
N ILE A 155 2.81 -18.72 -4.17
CA ILE A 155 4.02 -19.52 -4.38
C ILE A 155 3.63 -20.74 -5.20
N ASP A 156 4.35 -20.99 -6.28
CA ASP A 156 4.18 -22.18 -7.11
C ASP A 156 5.03 -23.31 -6.52
N ASP A 157 4.42 -24.45 -6.19
CA ASP A 157 5.14 -25.62 -5.67
C ASP A 157 6.21 -26.14 -6.66
N ALA A 158 6.03 -25.89 -7.96
CA ALA A 158 7.02 -26.24 -8.99
C ALA A 158 8.20 -25.27 -9.03
N ASN A 159 8.02 -24.04 -8.53
CA ASN A 159 9.01 -22.97 -8.49
C ASN A 159 9.02 -22.32 -7.09
N PRO A 160 9.49 -23.05 -6.06
CA PRO A 160 9.52 -22.52 -4.71
C PRO A 160 10.50 -21.35 -4.61
N ARG A 161 10.33 -20.56 -3.56
CA ARG A 161 11.29 -19.53 -3.15
C ARG A 161 12.72 -20.10 -3.09
N PRO A 162 13.75 -19.38 -3.59
CA PRO A 162 13.74 -17.99 -4.09
C PRO A 162 13.30 -17.84 -5.56
N SER A 163 12.99 -18.93 -6.26
CA SER A 163 12.63 -18.91 -7.69
C SER A 163 11.14 -18.68 -7.94
N ALA A 164 10.40 -18.16 -6.95
CA ALA A 164 8.97 -17.88 -7.06
C ALA A 164 8.67 -16.63 -7.92
N GLY A 165 9.69 -16.01 -8.50
CA GLY A 165 9.61 -14.83 -9.35
C GLY A 165 9.66 -13.52 -8.56
N THR A 166 9.83 -12.41 -9.27
CA THR A 166 9.82 -11.06 -8.70
C THR A 166 8.47 -10.41 -9.01
N ALA A 167 7.67 -10.15 -7.97
CA ALA A 167 6.43 -9.39 -8.12
C ALA A 167 6.75 -7.89 -8.21
N SER A 168 6.13 -7.17 -9.15
CA SER A 168 6.26 -5.72 -9.25
C SER A 168 4.94 -5.04 -9.61
N ILE A 169 4.82 -3.79 -9.16
CA ILE A 169 3.69 -2.90 -9.42
C ILE A 169 4.25 -1.53 -9.76
N SER A 170 3.79 -0.93 -10.85
CA SER A 170 4.21 0.40 -11.29
C SER A 170 3.08 1.12 -12.01
N PHE A 171 3.27 2.39 -12.37
CA PHE A 171 2.35 3.09 -13.25
C PHE A 171 2.78 2.95 -14.72
N THR A 172 1.91 2.46 -15.61
CA THR A 172 2.09 2.61 -17.06
C THR A 172 1.78 4.05 -17.50
N THR A 173 0.82 4.68 -16.83
CA THR A 173 0.40 6.07 -17.03
C THR A 173 0.26 6.74 -15.67
N ASN A 174 0.77 7.97 -15.54
CA ASN A 174 0.60 8.81 -14.36
C ASN A 174 0.71 10.28 -14.79
N ASP A 175 -0.39 10.82 -15.30
CA ASP A 175 -0.43 12.18 -15.83
C ASP A 175 -0.05 13.20 -14.75
N ASN A 176 0.85 14.11 -15.13
CA ASN A 176 1.42 15.15 -14.26
C ASN A 176 2.08 14.64 -12.97
N GLU A 177 2.35 13.33 -12.87
CA GLU A 177 2.81 12.68 -11.63
C GLU A 177 1.86 12.91 -10.45
N ASP A 178 0.54 12.98 -10.71
CA ASP A 178 -0.46 13.30 -9.68
C ASP A 178 -0.67 12.16 -8.69
N TYR A 179 -0.41 10.93 -9.09
CA TYR A 179 -0.81 9.73 -8.37
C TYR A 179 0.36 9.05 -7.67
N ARG A 180 0.06 8.45 -6.52
CA ARG A 180 0.94 7.55 -5.79
C ARG A 180 0.15 6.35 -5.31
N PHE A 181 0.85 5.31 -4.88
CA PHE A 181 0.20 4.18 -4.23
C PHE A 181 0.88 3.73 -2.96
N GLU A 182 0.09 3.04 -2.15
CA GLU A 182 0.48 2.31 -0.96
C GLU A 182 0.11 0.84 -1.14
N LEU A 183 0.92 -0.05 -0.57
CA LEU A 183 0.60 -1.47 -0.53
C LEU A 183 0.31 -1.94 0.89
N PHE A 184 -0.55 -2.94 1.01
CA PHE A 184 -0.94 -3.55 2.28
C PHE A 184 -0.91 -5.08 2.16
N ARG A 185 -0.64 -5.74 3.29
CA ARG A 185 -0.71 -7.21 3.44
C ARG A 185 -2.05 -7.70 3.96
N ASP A 186 -2.88 -6.78 4.42
CA ASP A 186 -4.22 -7.03 4.90
C ASP A 186 -5.06 -5.79 4.65
N CYS A 187 -6.35 -5.98 4.42
CA CYS A 187 -7.30 -4.91 4.16
C CYS A 187 -7.36 -3.94 5.35
N GLY A 188 -7.14 -2.64 5.09
CA GLY A 188 -7.28 -1.60 6.11
C GLY A 188 -6.22 -1.66 7.23
N ALA A 189 -5.17 -2.48 7.07
CA ALA A 189 -4.04 -2.50 7.98
C ALA A 189 -3.15 -1.26 7.81
N GLN A 190 -2.12 -1.13 8.63
CA GLN A 190 -1.09 -0.12 8.38
C GLN A 190 -0.41 -0.45 7.04
N VAL A 191 -0.28 0.56 6.17
CA VAL A 191 0.65 0.53 5.02
C VAL A 191 1.97 -0.05 5.53
N TYR A 192 2.64 -0.93 4.80
CA TYR A 192 3.88 -1.58 5.23
C TYR A 192 4.70 -0.73 6.21
N GLY A 193 4.58 -0.98 7.52
CA GLY A 193 5.41 -0.30 8.54
C GLY A 193 6.85 -0.83 8.57
N GLN A 194 7.06 -1.93 7.85
CA GLN A 194 8.28 -2.71 7.62
C GLN A 194 8.14 -3.28 6.21
N GLY A 195 8.47 -2.49 5.18
CA GLY A 195 8.39 -2.86 3.76
C GLY A 195 8.74 -4.32 3.45
N LEU A 196 8.03 -4.92 2.49
CA LEU A 196 8.67 -5.95 1.65
C LEU A 196 9.57 -5.32 0.57
N ALA A 197 9.49 -3.98 0.41
CA ALA A 197 10.65 -3.23 -0.02
C ALA A 197 11.66 -3.21 1.15
N ALA A 198 12.91 -3.54 0.87
CA ALA A 198 13.96 -3.72 1.88
C ALA A 198 14.20 -2.52 2.82
N GLU A 199 13.60 -1.37 2.58
CA GLU A 199 13.62 -0.23 3.47
C GLU A 199 12.26 0.48 3.41
N PHE A 200 11.98 1.34 4.38
CA PHE A 200 10.84 2.27 4.48
C PHE A 200 9.81 1.89 5.56
N GLY A 201 9.89 2.64 6.67
CA GLY A 201 8.97 2.59 7.82
C GLY A 201 7.77 3.53 7.65
N SER A 202 7.07 3.84 8.76
CA SER A 202 5.81 4.60 8.79
C SER A 202 5.84 6.06 8.26
N ASN A 203 6.96 6.50 7.68
CA ASN A 203 7.14 7.81 7.04
C ASN A 203 7.66 7.67 5.59
N ALA A 204 7.52 6.49 5.00
CA ALA A 204 7.86 6.23 3.61
C ALA A 204 7.09 7.21 2.71
N PRO A 205 7.74 7.91 1.77
CA PRO A 205 6.99 8.61 0.74
C PRO A 205 6.13 7.60 -0.03
N PRO A 206 4.89 7.95 -0.41
CA PRO A 206 4.07 7.12 -1.27
C PRO A 206 4.82 6.69 -2.54
N LEU A 207 4.56 5.46 -3.01
CA LEU A 207 5.36 4.82 -4.04
C LEU A 207 4.90 5.21 -5.46
N LEU A 208 5.85 5.19 -6.39
CA LEU A 208 5.62 5.21 -7.84
C LEU A 208 5.86 3.83 -8.48
N GLU A 209 6.67 3.02 -7.81
CA GLU A 209 7.03 1.67 -8.20
C GLU A 209 7.27 0.85 -6.92
N TRP A 210 6.95 -0.44 -6.98
CA TRP A 210 7.24 -1.42 -5.96
C TRP A 210 7.70 -2.72 -6.62
N SER A 211 8.68 -3.37 -6.00
CA SER A 211 9.10 -4.72 -6.38
C SER A 211 9.43 -5.53 -5.13
N PHE A 212 8.99 -6.78 -5.07
CA PHE A 212 9.45 -7.76 -4.09
C PHE A 212 10.47 -8.69 -4.73
N ASN A 213 11.72 -8.59 -4.26
CA ASN A 213 12.80 -9.45 -4.70
C ASN A 213 13.10 -10.49 -3.62
N ASP A 214 12.92 -11.75 -3.99
CA ASP A 214 13.19 -12.91 -3.15
C ASP A 214 14.68 -13.28 -3.26
N LEU A 215 15.55 -12.45 -2.68
CA LEU A 215 17.00 -12.67 -2.73
C LEU A 215 17.38 -13.96 -2.00
N ASP A 216 17.97 -14.94 -2.70
CA ASP A 216 18.51 -16.15 -2.09
C ASP A 216 19.60 -15.80 -1.06
N PRO A 217 19.40 -16.08 0.24
CA PRO A 217 20.42 -15.82 1.27
C PRO A 217 21.60 -16.79 1.17
N GLY A 218 21.50 -17.85 0.34
CA GLY A 218 22.44 -18.95 0.27
C GLY A 218 22.07 -20.14 1.16
N ALA A 219 22.79 -21.25 1.00
CA ALA A 219 22.43 -22.54 1.57
C ALA A 219 22.49 -22.62 3.10
N GLU A 220 23.25 -21.75 3.76
CA GLU A 220 23.44 -21.78 5.23
C GLU A 220 22.35 -21.03 6.00
N GLU A 221 21.68 -20.06 5.37
CA GLU A 221 20.69 -19.16 6.01
C GLU A 221 19.26 -19.36 5.48
N GLN A 222 19.04 -20.37 4.64
CA GLN A 222 17.78 -20.57 3.91
C GLN A 222 16.57 -20.79 4.82
N LEU A 223 16.73 -21.49 5.95
CA LEU A 223 15.62 -21.73 6.89
C LEU A 223 15.21 -20.43 7.60
N ASP A 224 16.18 -19.70 8.14
CA ASP A 224 15.94 -18.44 8.84
C ASP A 224 15.35 -17.39 7.88
N TYR A 225 15.81 -17.37 6.63
CA TYR A 225 15.29 -16.48 5.59
C TYR A 225 13.82 -16.70 5.25
N LEU A 226 13.39 -17.96 5.09
CA LEU A 226 11.99 -18.26 4.78
C LEU A 226 11.06 -17.83 5.92
N GLU A 227 11.56 -17.81 7.16
CA GLU A 227 10.84 -17.36 8.34
C GLU A 227 10.89 -15.82 8.53
N MET A 228 12.00 -15.17 8.17
CA MET A 228 12.21 -13.73 8.36
C MET A 228 11.63 -12.87 7.23
N VAL A 229 11.66 -13.36 5.98
CA VAL A 229 11.14 -12.63 4.82
C VAL A 229 9.81 -13.25 4.40
N LEU A 230 8.71 -12.58 4.74
CA LEU A 230 7.37 -13.05 4.45
C LEU A 230 6.97 -12.77 3.00
N TRP A 231 6.70 -13.82 2.24
CA TRP A 231 6.25 -13.70 0.85
C TRP A 231 4.91 -12.91 0.72
N PRO A 232 4.78 -11.98 -0.24
CA PRO A 232 3.55 -11.20 -0.45
C PRO A 232 2.46 -12.01 -1.18
N SER A 233 1.91 -13.05 -0.55
CA SER A 233 0.91 -13.92 -1.19
C SER A 233 -0.32 -13.18 -1.71
N THR A 234 -0.74 -12.14 -1.00
CA THR A 234 -1.80 -11.22 -1.41
C THR A 234 -1.35 -9.81 -1.10
N VAL A 235 -1.57 -8.91 -2.04
CA VAL A 235 -1.33 -7.48 -1.86
C VAL A 235 -2.60 -6.70 -2.20
N TRP A 236 -2.86 -5.69 -1.38
CA TRP A 236 -3.85 -4.66 -1.65
C TRP A 236 -3.12 -3.38 -2.01
N VAL A 237 -3.51 -2.74 -3.10
CA VAL A 237 -2.91 -1.50 -3.58
C VAL A 237 -3.94 -0.41 -3.46
N ARG A 238 -3.59 0.65 -2.76
CA ARG A 238 -4.38 1.87 -2.65
C ARG A 238 -3.72 2.94 -3.51
N VAL A 239 -4.37 3.35 -4.58
CA VAL A 239 -3.95 4.50 -5.38
C VAL A 239 -4.67 5.74 -4.88
N PHE A 240 -3.94 6.84 -4.76
CA PHE A 240 -4.49 8.12 -4.36
C PHE A 240 -3.77 9.26 -5.07
N ARG A 241 -4.46 10.39 -5.17
CA ARG A 241 -3.91 11.62 -5.74
C ARG A 241 -3.16 12.41 -4.67
N THR A 242 -2.00 12.96 -5.01
CA THR A 242 -1.15 13.75 -4.11
C THR A 242 -1.05 15.22 -4.50
N THR A 243 -1.30 15.55 -5.77
CA THR A 243 -1.21 16.91 -6.30
C THR A 243 -2.33 17.22 -7.29
N ASN A 244 -2.46 18.49 -7.66
CA ASN A 244 -3.38 18.99 -8.70
C ASN A 244 -4.82 18.50 -8.52
N ASP A 245 -5.44 18.87 -7.39
CA ASP A 245 -6.83 18.57 -7.11
C ASP A 245 -7.76 19.13 -8.19
N GLN A 246 -8.93 18.51 -8.32
CA GLN A 246 -10.00 18.95 -9.23
C GLN A 246 -9.63 18.90 -10.72
N THR A 247 -8.63 18.09 -11.08
CA THR A 247 -8.28 17.79 -12.47
C THR A 247 -8.73 16.39 -12.88
N CYS A 248 -8.80 16.10 -14.18
CA CYS A 248 -9.12 14.77 -14.72
C CYS A 248 -7.87 14.06 -15.27
N SER A 249 -6.70 14.26 -14.64
CA SER A 249 -5.48 13.51 -14.97
C SER A 249 -5.75 12.02 -14.78
N GLN A 250 -5.09 11.18 -15.59
CA GLN A 250 -5.32 9.75 -15.56
C GLN A 250 -4.11 9.01 -15.03
N TYR A 251 -4.36 7.83 -14.49
CA TYR A 251 -3.32 6.85 -14.22
C TYR A 251 -3.74 5.47 -14.69
N GLN A 252 -2.77 4.58 -14.84
CA GLN A 252 -3.00 3.15 -15.07
C GLN A 252 -1.85 2.38 -14.42
N LEU A 253 -2.19 1.32 -13.69
CA LEU A 253 -1.21 0.43 -13.08
C LEU A 253 -0.75 -0.65 -14.07
N GLU A 254 0.50 -1.07 -13.93
CA GLU A 254 1.02 -2.33 -14.43
C GLU A 254 1.32 -3.24 -13.24
N VAL A 255 1.01 -4.52 -13.37
CA VAL A 255 1.45 -5.55 -12.42
C VAL A 255 2.18 -6.63 -13.17
N THR A 256 3.36 -7.00 -12.70
CA THR A 256 4.14 -8.07 -13.33
C THR A 256 4.64 -9.06 -12.31
N ARG A 257 4.91 -10.29 -12.77
CA ARG A 257 5.66 -11.27 -12.03
C ARG A 257 6.73 -11.86 -12.94
N SER A 258 7.95 -11.34 -12.89
CA SER A 258 9.06 -11.86 -13.71
C SER A 258 9.65 -13.13 -13.09
N LEU A 259 10.35 -13.93 -13.90
CA LEU A 259 11.25 -14.99 -13.40
C LEU A 259 12.50 -14.40 -12.75
#